data_AF-A0A3E2VPJ3-F1
#
_entry.id   AF-A0A3E2VPJ3-F1
#
_cell.length_a   1.000
_cell.length_b   1.000
_cell.length_c   1.000
_cell.angle_alpha   90.00
_cell.angle_beta   90.00
_cell.angle_gamma   90.00
#
_symmetry.space_group_name_H-M   'P 1'
#
loop_
_entity.id
_entity.type
_entity.pdbx_description
1 polymer ?
#
loop_
_entity_poly.entity_id
_entity_poly.type
_entity_poly.pdbx_seq_one_letter_code
_entity_poly.pdbx_strand_id
1 'polypeptide(L)'
;MSEEIKGKNTTPETEVNQNTPEVEDKEELIASDSLDKMMEELKEEADGKPQSDLQEAEKTGSTVSVENVKKYKLFFVSDMDEEAEYLHSMSEKGLHFVSKNGIQYIFKKDAPRNYYYHLGYYEKDIRDPDQYVENYKAAGWENIYHEKGEFDGVWNYFRTEIEDGTRPEIFSDRMSRIALYKRLLTSWRSLLTMLAICSVFILGLLAFLWLGVNASSITTIGIEVSGVILLLILAVFALYLRLYRKIGRKLEELVKH
;
A
#
# COMPACT_ATOMS: atom_id res chain seq x y z
N MET A 1 49.64 56.85 32.87
CA MET A 1 48.19 56.94 32.62
C MET A 1 47.69 55.53 32.40
N SER A 2 46.89 55.08 33.37
CA SER A 2 45.93 53.96 33.48
C SER A 2 45.58 53.21 32.18
N GLU A 3 45.20 51.93 32.14
CA GLU A 3 44.98 50.86 33.12
C GLU A 3 44.83 49.56 32.30
N GLU A 4 45.18 48.43 32.90
CA GLU A 4 45.14 47.07 32.37
C GLU A 4 43.97 46.33 33.02
N ILE A 5 43.00 45.75 32.30
CA ILE A 5 42.20 44.62 32.83
C ILE A 5 41.81 43.62 31.74
N LYS A 6 42.17 42.36 32.06
CA LYS A 6 41.88 41.09 31.42
C LYS A 6 40.74 40.40 32.19
N GLY A 7 39.79 39.79 31.47
CA GLY A 7 39.30 38.45 31.82
C GLY A 7 37.91 38.26 32.44
N LYS A 8 37.32 37.13 32.02
CA LYS A 8 36.70 36.06 32.82
C LYS A 8 35.17 36.06 33.02
N ASN A 9 34.59 34.94 32.58
CA ASN A 9 33.29 34.36 32.92
C ASN A 9 32.86 34.53 34.38
N THR A 10 31.55 34.72 34.61
CA THR A 10 30.73 33.90 35.54
C THR A 10 29.26 34.30 35.48
N THR A 11 28.37 33.32 35.34
CA THR A 11 26.93 33.40 35.70
C THR A 11 26.78 33.34 37.23
N PRO A 12 25.78 33.99 37.85
CA PRO A 12 24.66 33.27 38.50
C PRO A 12 23.30 34.02 38.35
N GLU A 13 22.19 33.30 38.14
CA GLU A 13 21.14 32.97 39.14
C GLU A 13 20.44 34.15 39.86
N THR A 14 19.14 34.29 39.52
CA THR A 14 17.97 34.29 40.44
C THR A 14 17.51 35.59 41.15
N GLU A 15 16.19 35.79 41.02
CA GLU A 15 15.21 36.52 41.86
C GLU A 15 14.85 38.02 41.63
N VAL A 16 13.62 38.17 41.08
CA VAL A 16 12.48 38.98 41.56
C VAL A 16 12.55 40.51 41.39
N ASN A 17 11.68 41.06 40.52
CA ASN A 17 10.45 41.72 40.99
C ASN A 17 9.44 42.10 39.86
N GLN A 18 8.19 41.64 40.07
CA GLN A 18 6.86 42.21 39.74
C GLN A 18 6.62 42.98 38.43
N ASN A 19 5.81 42.38 37.54
CA ASN A 19 4.44 42.83 37.24
C ASN A 19 3.77 41.91 36.21
N THR A 20 2.80 41.12 36.67
CA THR A 20 1.88 40.30 35.87
C THR A 20 0.50 40.94 35.93
N PRO A 21 -0.22 41.09 34.80
CA PRO A 21 -1.68 41.17 34.82
C PRO A 21 -2.26 39.76 34.60
N GLU A 22 -3.12 39.38 35.54
CA GLU A 22 -4.03 38.23 35.51
C GLU A 22 -4.88 38.20 34.24
N VAL A 23 -5.08 37.00 33.69
CA VAL A 23 -6.17 36.71 32.75
C VAL A 23 -7.17 35.84 33.50
N GLU A 24 -8.32 36.43 33.81
CA GLU A 24 -9.44 35.85 34.54
C GLU A 24 -10.39 35.14 33.55
N ASP A 25 -10.70 33.88 33.86
CA ASP A 25 -11.73 33.04 33.23
C ASP A 25 -13.11 33.72 33.23
N LYS A 26 -13.79 33.75 32.07
CA LYS A 26 -15.24 33.91 32.00
C LYS A 26 -15.82 33.03 30.88
N GLU A 27 -16.44 31.94 31.31
CA GLU A 27 -17.43 31.19 30.55
C GLU A 27 -18.60 32.11 30.17
N GLU A 28 -18.85 32.30 28.87
CA GLU A 28 -20.03 33.01 28.38
C GLU A 28 -21.03 31.98 27.84
N LEU A 29 -22.07 31.73 28.65
CA LEU A 29 -23.21 30.87 28.32
C LEU A 29 -23.93 31.39 27.07
N ILE A 30 -23.92 30.61 25.99
CA ILE A 30 -24.87 30.76 24.89
C ILE A 30 -26.21 30.18 25.38
N ALA A 31 -27.22 31.04 25.47
CA ALA A 31 -28.56 30.69 25.95
C ALA A 31 -29.18 29.53 25.18
N SER A 32 -29.75 28.58 25.92
CA SER A 32 -30.44 27.36 25.44
C SER A 32 -31.57 27.62 24.43
N ASP A 33 -32.13 28.83 24.42
CA ASP A 33 -33.24 29.24 23.55
C ASP A 33 -32.89 29.27 22.04
N SER A 34 -31.60 29.35 21.69
CA SER A 34 -31.17 29.38 20.28
C SER A 34 -31.05 27.99 19.66
N LEU A 35 -30.90 26.94 20.47
CA LEU A 35 -30.69 25.57 19.98
C LEU A 35 -32.02 24.87 19.67
N ASP A 36 -33.04 25.13 20.50
CA ASP A 36 -34.37 24.55 20.33
C ASP A 36 -35.06 25.05 19.06
N LYS A 37 -34.85 26.31 18.71
CA LYS A 37 -35.41 26.91 17.49
C LYS A 37 -34.85 26.31 16.18
N MET A 38 -33.58 25.88 16.18
CA MET A 38 -32.98 25.19 15.02
C MET A 38 -33.40 23.72 14.94
N MET A 39 -33.75 23.09 16.08
CA MET A 39 -34.21 21.71 16.11
C MET A 39 -35.69 21.57 15.66
N GLU A 40 -36.48 22.64 15.82
CA GLU A 40 -37.86 22.73 15.34
C GLU A 40 -37.92 22.87 13.80
N GLU A 41 -37.05 23.69 13.20
CA GLU A 41 -36.95 23.83 11.72
C GLU A 41 -36.52 22.52 11.03
N LEU A 42 -35.65 21.72 11.67
CA LEU A 42 -35.22 20.42 11.13
C LEU A 42 -36.29 19.31 11.25
N LYS A 43 -37.31 19.51 12.08
CA LYS A 43 -38.43 18.57 12.22
C LYS A 43 -39.54 18.82 11.20
N GLU A 44 -39.77 20.06 10.80
CA GLU A 44 -40.79 20.39 9.78
C GLU A 44 -40.42 19.91 8.37
N GLU A 45 -39.13 19.77 8.04
CA GLU A 45 -38.69 19.24 6.74
C GLU A 45 -38.82 17.70 6.64
N ALA A 46 -39.01 17.01 7.77
CA ALA A 46 -39.03 15.55 7.86
C ALA A 46 -40.42 14.90 7.70
N ASP A 47 -41.52 15.67 7.73
CA ASP A 47 -42.90 15.14 7.83
C ASP A 47 -43.81 15.40 6.61
N GLY A 48 -43.25 15.70 5.43
CA GLY A 48 -44.01 15.82 4.17
C GLY A 48 -43.80 14.65 3.19
N LYS A 49 -44.78 13.76 3.05
CA LYS A 49 -44.90 12.73 1.95
C LYS A 49 -46.37 12.72 1.47
N PRO A 50 -46.80 12.06 0.35
CA PRO A 50 -46.10 11.43 -0.81
C PRO A 50 -46.80 11.64 -2.21
N GLN A 51 -46.13 11.32 -3.34
CA GLN A 51 -46.63 10.54 -4.53
C GLN A 51 -45.63 10.60 -5.70
N SER A 52 -45.04 9.46 -6.10
CA SER A 52 -45.39 8.59 -7.25
C SER A 52 -45.10 9.28 -8.60
N ASP A 53 -44.21 8.79 -9.46
CA ASP A 53 -44.45 7.62 -10.31
C ASP A 53 -43.16 6.96 -10.86
N LEU A 54 -43.27 5.66 -11.14
CA LEU A 54 -42.43 4.78 -11.97
C LEU A 54 -41.20 4.10 -11.31
N GLN A 55 -41.48 3.18 -10.38
CA GLN A 55 -40.77 1.90 -10.30
C GLN A 55 -41.78 0.77 -10.04
N GLU A 56 -42.29 0.14 -11.11
CA GLU A 56 -42.71 -1.27 -11.05
C GLU A 56 -42.78 -1.89 -12.45
N ALA A 57 -41.78 -2.73 -12.77
CA ALA A 57 -41.77 -3.83 -13.75
C ALA A 57 -40.29 -4.25 -13.88
N GLU A 58 -39.81 -5.44 -13.55
CA GLU A 58 -40.42 -6.71 -13.18
C GLU A 58 -39.43 -7.46 -12.27
N LYS A 59 -40.01 -8.14 -11.28
CA LYS A 59 -39.37 -9.19 -10.52
C LYS A 59 -39.61 -10.50 -11.26
N THR A 60 -38.60 -10.99 -11.97
CA THR A 60 -38.40 -12.41 -12.25
C THR A 60 -36.94 -12.67 -11.87
N GLY A 61 -36.65 -13.28 -10.73
CA GLY A 61 -36.90 -14.70 -10.51
C GLY A 61 -35.54 -15.40 -10.46
N SER A 62 -34.83 -15.22 -9.35
CA SER A 62 -33.89 -16.18 -8.73
C SER A 62 -33.10 -15.45 -7.65
N THR A 63 -33.58 -15.52 -6.41
CA THR A 63 -32.77 -15.18 -5.23
C THR A 63 -31.72 -16.28 -5.06
N VAL A 64 -30.68 -16.27 -5.89
CA VAL A 64 -29.44 -16.96 -5.54
C VAL A 64 -28.80 -16.09 -4.47
N SER A 65 -28.78 -16.58 -3.23
CA SER A 65 -27.92 -16.04 -2.19
C SER A 65 -26.50 -15.97 -2.76
N VAL A 66 -26.04 -14.78 -3.14
CA VAL A 66 -24.69 -14.58 -3.66
C VAL A 66 -23.73 -14.80 -2.50
N GLU A 67 -23.35 -16.06 -2.28
CA GLU A 67 -22.43 -16.45 -1.23
C GLU A 67 -21.04 -15.95 -1.63
N ASN A 68 -20.61 -14.84 -1.03
CA ASN A 68 -19.28 -14.30 -1.20
C ASN A 68 -18.30 -15.03 -0.28
N VAL A 69 -17.28 -15.64 -0.85
CA VAL A 69 -16.23 -16.38 -0.15
C VAL A 69 -14.97 -15.52 -0.08
N LYS A 70 -14.41 -15.38 1.12
CA LYS A 70 -13.15 -14.68 1.35
C LYS A 70 -11.99 -15.68 1.39
N LYS A 71 -10.88 -15.37 0.73
CA LYS A 71 -9.62 -16.13 0.81
C LYS A 71 -8.45 -15.18 1.05
N TYR A 72 -7.43 -15.65 1.76
CA TYR A 72 -6.24 -14.87 2.07
C TYR A 72 -5.04 -15.45 1.36
N LYS A 73 -4.37 -14.65 0.55
CA LYS A 73 -3.17 -15.04 -0.19
C LYS A 73 -2.28 -13.83 -0.41
N LEU A 74 -0.98 -14.00 -0.27
CA LEU A 74 0.00 -12.94 -0.54
C LEU A 74 0.65 -13.22 -1.89
N PHE A 75 0.58 -12.25 -2.79
CA PHE A 75 1.33 -12.19 -4.04
C PHE A 75 2.14 -10.91 -4.07
N PHE A 76 3.34 -10.99 -4.63
CA PHE A 76 4.18 -9.81 -4.86
C PHE A 76 3.87 -9.21 -6.24
N VAL A 77 4.23 -7.94 -6.45
CA VAL A 77 4.17 -7.25 -7.76
C VAL A 77 4.84 -8.04 -8.89
N SER A 78 5.84 -8.87 -8.56
CA SER A 78 6.52 -9.73 -9.52
C SER A 78 5.72 -10.96 -9.94
N ASP A 79 4.66 -11.31 -9.21
CA ASP A 79 3.99 -12.60 -9.25
C ASP A 79 2.62 -12.51 -9.96
N MET A 80 2.53 -11.62 -10.95
CA MET A 80 1.30 -11.33 -11.71
C MET A 80 0.74 -12.58 -12.41
N ASP A 81 1.62 -13.38 -13.02
CA ASP A 81 1.21 -14.59 -13.74
C ASP A 81 0.76 -15.67 -12.76
N GLU A 82 1.46 -15.82 -11.63
CA GLU A 82 1.08 -16.74 -10.56
C GLU A 82 -0.24 -16.34 -9.87
N GLU A 83 -0.52 -15.04 -9.74
CA GLU A 83 -1.79 -14.53 -9.23
C GLU A 83 -2.92 -14.80 -10.23
N ALA A 84 -2.71 -14.55 -11.52
CA ALA A 84 -3.67 -14.87 -12.58
C ALA A 84 -4.02 -16.37 -12.61
N GLU A 85 -3.01 -17.24 -12.51
CA GLU A 85 -3.20 -18.69 -12.46
C GLU A 85 -3.96 -19.13 -11.21
N TYR A 86 -3.70 -18.50 -10.07
CA TYR A 86 -4.47 -18.74 -8.86
C TYR A 86 -5.95 -18.37 -9.05
N LEU A 87 -6.26 -17.20 -9.62
CA LEU A 87 -7.64 -16.78 -9.89
C LEU A 87 -8.34 -17.73 -10.88
N HIS A 88 -7.62 -18.16 -11.92
CA HIS A 88 -8.10 -19.16 -12.87
C HIS A 88 -8.47 -20.47 -12.19
N SER A 89 -7.57 -21.02 -11.37
CA SER A 89 -7.79 -22.28 -10.63
C SER A 89 -8.95 -22.18 -9.62
N MET A 90 -9.30 -20.97 -9.18
CA MET A 90 -10.46 -20.72 -8.32
C MET A 90 -11.74 -20.68 -9.13
N SER A 91 -11.71 -20.07 -10.32
CA SER A 91 -12.87 -20.04 -11.23
C SER A 91 -13.28 -21.44 -11.68
N GLU A 92 -12.33 -22.32 -11.98
CA GLU A 92 -12.59 -23.73 -12.30
C GLU A 92 -13.30 -24.48 -11.16
N LYS A 93 -13.16 -23.99 -9.92
CA LYS A 93 -13.83 -24.54 -8.73
C LYS A 93 -15.17 -23.85 -8.43
N GLY A 94 -15.64 -22.96 -9.31
CA GLY A 94 -16.85 -22.16 -9.13
C GLY A 94 -16.67 -20.94 -8.23
N LEU A 95 -15.45 -20.47 -8.02
CA LEU A 95 -15.14 -19.26 -7.27
C LEU A 95 -14.63 -18.17 -8.22
N HIS A 96 -15.51 -17.23 -8.59
CA HIS A 96 -15.17 -16.16 -9.53
C HIS A 96 -14.72 -14.91 -8.78
N PHE A 97 -13.55 -14.39 -9.14
CA PHE A 97 -12.99 -13.20 -8.50
C PHE A 97 -13.88 -11.96 -8.72
N VAL A 98 -14.06 -11.17 -7.66
CA VAL A 98 -14.86 -9.95 -7.66
C VAL A 98 -14.01 -8.74 -7.30
N SER A 99 -13.30 -8.81 -6.18
CA SER A 99 -12.48 -7.70 -5.69
C SER A 99 -11.44 -8.19 -4.70
N LYS A 100 -10.45 -7.33 -4.44
CA LYS A 100 -9.35 -7.58 -3.53
C LYS A 100 -9.22 -6.42 -2.55
N ASN A 101 -8.67 -6.71 -1.37
CA ASN A 101 -8.27 -5.69 -0.42
C ASN A 101 -6.95 -6.15 0.24
N GLY A 102 -5.83 -5.74 -0.36
CA GLY A 102 -4.50 -6.23 0.04
C GLY A 102 -4.37 -7.74 -0.17
N ILE A 103 -4.18 -8.50 0.91
CA ILE A 103 -4.05 -9.97 0.85
C ILE A 103 -5.39 -10.72 0.82
N GLN A 104 -6.52 -10.01 0.96
CA GLN A 104 -7.84 -10.60 1.00
C GLN A 104 -8.49 -10.56 -0.39
N TYR A 105 -8.89 -11.72 -0.89
CA TYR A 105 -9.60 -11.90 -2.14
C TYR A 105 -11.07 -12.24 -1.85
N ILE A 106 -11.98 -11.55 -2.54
CA ILE A 106 -13.41 -11.77 -2.46
C ILE A 106 -13.84 -12.47 -3.75
N PHE A 107 -14.45 -13.65 -3.59
CA PHE A 107 -14.96 -14.45 -4.68
C PHE A 107 -16.47 -14.59 -4.57
N LYS A 108 -17.15 -14.58 -5.70
CA LYS A 108 -18.54 -15.00 -5.82
C LYS A 108 -18.57 -16.49 -6.12
N LYS A 109 -19.32 -17.26 -5.33
CA LYS A 109 -19.57 -18.67 -5.60
C LYS A 109 -20.68 -18.80 -6.65
N ASP A 110 -20.38 -19.52 -7.72
CA ASP A 110 -21.29 -19.77 -8.84
C ASP A 110 -20.94 -21.13 -9.48
N ALA A 111 -21.59 -21.48 -10.60
CA ALA A 111 -21.25 -22.67 -11.37
C ALA A 111 -19.78 -22.62 -11.85
N PRO A 112 -19.02 -23.73 -11.84
CA PRO A 112 -17.68 -23.80 -12.41
C PRO A 112 -17.62 -23.23 -13.84
N ARG A 113 -16.73 -22.25 -14.06
CA ARG A 113 -16.49 -21.66 -15.38
C ARG A 113 -14.99 -21.52 -15.62
N ASN A 114 -14.61 -21.67 -16.88
CA ASN A 114 -13.23 -21.58 -17.30
C ASN A 114 -12.81 -20.13 -17.61
N TYR A 115 -12.84 -19.26 -16.59
CA TYR A 115 -12.34 -17.89 -16.77
C TYR A 115 -10.83 -17.85 -16.71
N TYR A 116 -10.22 -17.32 -17.76
CA TYR A 116 -8.83 -16.92 -17.75
C TYR A 116 -8.72 -15.51 -17.21
N TYR A 117 -7.76 -15.29 -16.31
CA TYR A 117 -7.48 -13.98 -15.74
C TYR A 117 -6.17 -13.44 -16.32
N HIS A 118 -6.13 -12.12 -16.45
CA HIS A 118 -4.90 -11.39 -16.78
C HIS A 118 -4.82 -10.16 -15.89
N LEU A 119 -3.66 -10.00 -15.25
CA LEU A 119 -3.34 -8.79 -14.49
C LEU A 119 -2.57 -7.86 -15.43
N GLY A 120 -3.17 -6.72 -15.73
CA GLY A 120 -2.55 -5.65 -16.48
C GLY A 120 -2.13 -4.49 -15.58
N TYR A 121 -1.07 -3.79 -15.95
CA TYR A 121 -0.60 -2.61 -15.23
C TYR A 121 -0.28 -1.49 -16.22
N TYR A 122 -0.74 -0.28 -15.93
CA TYR A 122 -0.29 0.90 -16.66
C TYR A 122 -0.03 2.05 -15.70
N GLU A 123 0.85 2.95 -16.11
CA GLU A 123 1.13 4.21 -15.42
C GLU A 123 0.35 5.34 -16.11
N LYS A 124 -0.34 6.17 -15.33
CA LYS A 124 -1.21 7.22 -15.86
C LYS A 124 -0.46 8.26 -16.70
N ASP A 125 0.81 8.48 -16.36
CA ASP A 125 1.73 9.38 -17.03
C ASP A 125 2.33 8.79 -18.32
N ILE A 126 2.16 7.48 -18.57
CA ILE A 126 2.63 6.81 -19.79
C ILE A 126 1.48 6.48 -20.75
N ARG A 127 0.32 6.07 -20.23
CA ARG A 127 -0.81 5.63 -21.05
C ARG A 127 -2.12 6.23 -20.58
N ASP A 128 -2.97 6.52 -21.56
CA ASP A 128 -4.35 6.91 -21.33
C ASP A 128 -5.15 5.72 -20.72
N PRO A 129 -5.81 5.91 -19.56
CA PRO A 129 -6.63 4.89 -18.91
C PRO A 129 -7.71 4.27 -19.79
N ASP A 130 -8.44 5.11 -20.51
CA ASP A 130 -9.64 4.69 -21.25
C ASP A 130 -9.21 3.90 -22.48
N GLN A 131 -8.22 4.42 -23.20
CA GLN A 131 -7.63 3.71 -24.33
C GLN A 131 -7.03 2.36 -23.91
N TYR A 132 -6.42 2.29 -22.72
CA TYR A 132 -5.86 1.04 -22.20
C TYR A 132 -6.97 -0.01 -22.03
N VAL A 133 -8.04 0.31 -21.30
CA VAL A 133 -9.15 -0.62 -21.04
C VAL A 133 -9.90 -0.99 -22.34
N GLU A 134 -10.09 -0.04 -23.25
CA GLU A 134 -10.75 -0.28 -24.54
C GLU A 134 -9.98 -1.28 -25.41
N ASN A 135 -8.64 -1.23 -25.43
CA ASN A 135 -7.83 -2.19 -26.17
C ASN A 135 -8.07 -3.64 -25.68
N TYR A 136 -8.22 -3.82 -24.36
CA TYR A 136 -8.55 -5.12 -23.78
C TYR A 136 -9.97 -5.56 -24.12
N LYS A 137 -10.93 -4.63 -24.01
CA LYS A 137 -12.33 -4.89 -24.36
C LYS A 137 -12.49 -5.30 -25.83
N ALA A 138 -11.79 -4.64 -26.74
CA ALA A 138 -11.75 -4.99 -28.17
C ALA A 138 -11.16 -6.39 -28.42
N ALA A 139 -10.28 -6.86 -27.54
CA ALA A 139 -9.70 -8.20 -27.57
C ALA A 139 -10.55 -9.27 -26.83
N GLY A 140 -11.78 -8.95 -26.42
CA GLY A 140 -12.68 -9.88 -25.74
C GLY A 140 -12.41 -10.05 -24.24
N TRP A 141 -11.68 -9.13 -23.62
CA TRP A 141 -11.43 -9.11 -22.19
C TRP A 141 -12.35 -8.16 -21.45
N GLU A 142 -12.92 -8.62 -20.35
CA GLU A 142 -13.75 -7.82 -19.45
C GLU A 142 -12.91 -7.34 -18.27
N ASN A 143 -12.90 -6.03 -18.01
CA ASN A 143 -12.29 -5.46 -16.81
C ASN A 143 -13.24 -5.65 -15.63
N ILE A 144 -12.80 -6.35 -14.59
CA ILE A 144 -13.65 -6.71 -13.44
C ILE A 144 -13.32 -5.93 -12.17
N TYR A 145 -12.06 -5.51 -12.04
CA TYR A 145 -11.57 -4.86 -10.84
C TYR A 145 -10.33 -4.05 -11.19
N HIS A 146 -10.20 -2.89 -10.56
CA HIS A 146 -8.99 -2.08 -10.64
C HIS A 146 -8.62 -1.56 -9.25
N GLU A 147 -7.33 -1.38 -9.02
CA GLU A 147 -6.79 -0.82 -7.78
C GLU A 147 -5.60 0.08 -8.05
N LYS A 148 -5.31 0.98 -7.12
CA LYS A 148 -4.12 1.84 -7.21
C LYS A 148 -2.86 0.99 -7.02
N GLY A 149 -1.92 1.12 -7.95
CA GLY A 149 -0.63 0.45 -7.91
C GLY A 149 0.52 1.35 -7.51
N GLU A 150 1.71 0.78 -7.55
CA GLU A 150 2.98 1.48 -7.36
C GLU A 150 3.23 2.50 -8.47
N PHE A 151 4.09 3.49 -8.21
CA PHE A 151 4.54 4.49 -9.21
C PHE A 151 3.42 5.26 -9.93
N ASP A 152 2.34 5.59 -9.20
CA ASP A 152 1.09 6.20 -9.73
C ASP A 152 0.41 5.39 -10.84
N GLY A 153 0.69 4.09 -10.89
CA GLY A 153 0.04 3.16 -11.78
C GLY A 153 -1.30 2.64 -11.27
N VAL A 154 -1.98 1.91 -12.14
CA VAL A 154 -3.27 1.27 -11.88
C VAL A 154 -3.18 -0.19 -12.28
N TRP A 155 -3.47 -1.06 -11.32
CA TRP A 155 -3.65 -2.49 -11.54
C TRP A 155 -5.04 -2.75 -12.09
N ASN A 156 -5.14 -3.55 -13.13
CA ASN A 156 -6.39 -3.94 -13.76
C ASN A 156 -6.46 -5.45 -13.85
N TYR A 157 -7.58 -6.00 -13.39
CA TYR A 157 -7.88 -7.41 -13.45
C TYR A 157 -8.85 -7.60 -14.60
N PHE A 158 -8.40 -8.33 -15.60
CA PHE A 158 -9.21 -8.69 -16.76
C PHE A 158 -9.58 -10.16 -16.68
N ARG A 159 -10.78 -10.51 -17.16
CA ARG A 159 -11.19 -11.89 -17.36
C ARG A 159 -11.70 -12.11 -18.78
N THR A 160 -11.60 -13.34 -19.26
CA THR A 160 -12.26 -13.80 -20.49
C THR A 160 -12.71 -15.25 -20.31
N GLU A 161 -13.83 -15.62 -20.93
CA GLU A 161 -14.37 -16.99 -20.92
C GLU A 161 -13.91 -17.70 -22.17
N ILE A 162 -13.28 -18.86 -22.03
CA ILE A 162 -12.84 -19.65 -23.19
C ILE A 162 -13.47 -21.03 -23.13
N GLU A 163 -14.21 -21.35 -24.18
CA GLU A 163 -14.85 -22.64 -24.36
C GLU A 163 -13.88 -23.70 -24.93
N ASP A 164 -12.90 -23.30 -25.75
CA ASP A 164 -12.06 -24.23 -26.55
C ASP A 164 -10.63 -24.49 -26.03
N GLY A 165 -10.33 -24.14 -24.77
CA GLY A 165 -9.05 -24.49 -24.13
C GLY A 165 -7.78 -23.80 -24.68
N THR A 166 -7.89 -22.93 -25.68
CA THR A 166 -6.78 -22.13 -26.19
C THR A 166 -6.44 -21.00 -25.22
N ARG A 167 -5.22 -20.98 -24.68
CA ARG A 167 -4.76 -19.89 -23.80
C ARG A 167 -4.74 -18.58 -24.61
N PRO A 168 -5.45 -17.53 -24.19
CA PRO A 168 -5.46 -16.26 -24.90
C PRO A 168 -4.15 -15.55 -24.59
N GLU A 169 -3.26 -15.48 -25.57
CA GLU A 169 -1.99 -14.76 -25.41
C GLU A 169 -2.21 -13.25 -25.54
N ILE A 170 -2.19 -12.54 -24.41
CA ILE A 170 -2.13 -11.09 -24.42
C ILE A 170 -0.67 -10.66 -24.57
N PHE A 171 -0.28 -10.31 -25.78
CA PHE A 171 1.06 -9.74 -26.08
C PHE A 171 1.19 -8.25 -25.70
N SER A 172 0.09 -7.54 -25.44
CA SER A 172 0.07 -6.07 -25.40
C SER A 172 0.56 -5.42 -24.09
N ASP A 173 0.82 -6.18 -23.03
CA ASP A 173 1.25 -5.63 -21.72
C ASP A 173 2.77 -5.71 -21.45
N ARG A 174 3.53 -6.30 -22.36
CA ARG A 174 4.96 -6.56 -22.13
C ARG A 174 5.75 -5.30 -21.80
N MET A 175 5.50 -4.21 -22.55
CA MET A 175 6.23 -2.95 -22.35
C MET A 175 5.91 -2.31 -21.01
N SER A 176 4.66 -2.35 -20.56
CA SER A 176 4.25 -1.84 -19.25
C SER A 176 4.91 -2.65 -18.12
N ARG A 177 4.93 -3.98 -18.23
CA ARG A 177 5.62 -4.87 -17.28
C ARG A 177 7.12 -4.59 -17.21
N ILE A 178 7.77 -4.40 -18.37
CA ILE A 178 9.20 -4.05 -18.44
C ILE A 178 9.46 -2.71 -17.73
N ALA A 179 8.63 -1.69 -17.98
CA ALA A 179 8.76 -0.38 -17.34
C ALA A 179 8.62 -0.48 -15.82
N LEU A 180 7.60 -1.20 -15.35
CA LEU A 180 7.36 -1.46 -13.93
C LEU A 180 8.55 -2.16 -13.27
N TYR A 181 9.03 -3.27 -13.85
CA TYR A 181 10.15 -4.02 -13.28
C TYR A 181 11.45 -3.21 -13.25
N LYS A 182 11.71 -2.39 -14.28
CA LYS A 182 12.88 -1.48 -14.28
C LYS A 182 12.80 -0.45 -13.16
N ARG A 183 11.64 0.17 -12.96
CA ARG A 183 11.42 1.15 -11.88
C ARG A 183 11.55 0.50 -10.50
N LEU A 184 10.96 -0.68 -10.34
CA LEU A 184 11.05 -1.47 -9.10
C LEU A 184 12.50 -1.82 -8.76
N LEU A 185 13.27 -2.34 -9.73
CA LEU A 185 14.69 -2.65 -9.55
C LEU A 185 15.51 -1.39 -9.25
N THR A 186 15.21 -0.26 -9.88
CA THR A 186 15.93 1.00 -9.64
C THR A 186 15.68 1.52 -8.22
N SER A 187 14.42 1.52 -7.78
CA SER A 187 14.05 1.90 -6.40
C SER A 187 14.71 0.98 -5.37
N TRP A 188 14.68 -0.33 -5.62
CA TRP A 188 15.26 -1.31 -4.70
C TRP A 188 16.78 -1.30 -4.68
N ARG A 189 17.42 -0.94 -5.80
CA ARG A 189 18.88 -0.75 -5.83
C ARG A 189 19.29 0.34 -4.84
N SER A 190 18.59 1.47 -4.82
CA SER A 190 18.85 2.56 -3.88
C SER A 190 18.68 2.10 -2.42
N LEU A 191 17.57 1.43 -2.12
CA LEU A 191 17.31 0.86 -0.79
C LEU A 191 18.40 -0.13 -0.35
N LEU A 192 18.81 -1.03 -1.25
CA LEU A 192 19.83 -2.03 -0.99
C LEU A 192 21.21 -1.38 -0.73
N THR A 193 21.56 -0.34 -1.49
CA THR A 193 22.80 0.42 -1.27
C THR A 193 22.78 1.13 0.08
N MET A 194 21.66 1.74 0.47
CA MET A 194 21.49 2.37 1.77
C MET A 194 21.65 1.34 2.91
N LEU A 195 20.97 0.19 2.81
CA LEU A 195 21.09 -0.89 3.80
C LEU A 195 22.53 -1.40 3.94
N ALA A 196 23.25 -1.56 2.83
CA ALA A 196 24.65 -1.97 2.85
C ALA A 196 25.54 -0.96 3.59
N ILE A 197 25.37 0.34 3.34
CA ILE A 197 26.11 1.40 4.03
C ILE A 197 25.79 1.38 5.54
N CYS A 198 24.51 1.27 5.91
CA CYS A 198 24.09 1.15 7.31
C CYS A 198 24.73 -0.07 7.99
N SER A 199 24.77 -1.23 7.33
CA SER A 199 25.42 -2.43 7.87
C SER A 199 26.91 -2.22 8.10
N VAL A 200 27.62 -1.57 7.16
CA VAL A 200 29.05 -1.24 7.33
C VAL A 200 29.27 -0.29 8.49
N PHE A 201 28.40 0.72 8.66
CA PHE A 201 28.49 1.66 9.78
C PHE A 201 28.27 0.98 11.13
N ILE A 202 27.26 0.11 11.24
CA ILE A 202 27.00 -0.68 12.47
C ILE A 202 28.18 -1.59 12.79
N LEU A 203 28.74 -2.27 11.79
CA LEU A 203 29.94 -3.09 11.95
C LEU A 203 31.15 -2.28 12.44
N GLY A 204 31.33 -1.07 11.90
CA GLY A 204 32.38 -0.15 12.34
C GLY A 204 32.20 0.31 13.80
N LEU A 205 30.97 0.65 14.19
CA LEU A 205 30.63 1.00 15.58
C LEU A 205 30.86 -0.16 16.53
N LEU A 206 30.42 -1.37 16.16
CA LEU A 206 30.66 -2.59 16.92
C LEU A 206 32.16 -2.85 17.11
N ALA A 207 32.96 -2.72 16.05
CA ALA A 207 34.41 -2.88 16.12
C ALA A 207 35.08 -1.82 17.00
N PHE A 208 34.66 -0.56 16.89
CA PHE A 208 35.15 0.54 17.73
C PHE A 208 34.84 0.33 19.20
N LEU A 209 33.60 -0.05 19.52
CA LEU A 209 33.19 -0.39 20.88
C LEU A 209 33.94 -1.61 21.42
N TRP A 210 34.26 -2.59 20.58
CA TRP A 210 35.03 -3.76 20.97
C TRP A 210 36.49 -3.42 21.30
N LEU A 211 37.12 -2.49 20.57
CA LEU A 211 38.51 -2.06 20.83
C LEU A 211 38.64 -1.06 22.00
N GLY A 212 37.62 -0.24 22.24
CA GLY A 212 37.72 0.91 23.16
C GLY A 212 37.20 0.70 24.58
N VAL A 213 36.72 -0.49 24.94
CA VAL A 213 35.91 -0.69 26.15
C VAL A 213 36.57 -1.62 27.17
N ASN A 214 36.54 -1.19 28.44
CA ASN A 214 36.79 -2.06 29.59
C ASN A 214 35.59 -3.02 29.76
N ALA A 215 35.86 -4.32 29.86
CA ALA A 215 34.83 -5.36 29.96
C ALA A 215 33.91 -5.14 31.17
N SER A 216 32.77 -4.49 30.93
CA SER A 216 31.68 -4.34 31.90
C SER A 216 30.47 -5.15 31.45
N SER A 217 29.65 -5.61 32.38
CA SER A 217 28.46 -6.41 32.05
C SER A 217 27.47 -5.65 31.14
N ILE A 218 27.43 -4.32 31.21
CA ILE A 218 26.53 -3.49 30.39
C ILE A 218 26.99 -3.45 28.93
N THR A 219 28.30 -3.32 28.70
CA THR A 219 28.86 -3.19 27.35
C THR A 219 28.83 -4.50 26.58
N THR A 220 29.07 -5.63 27.26
CA THR A 220 28.93 -6.96 26.69
C THR A 220 27.50 -7.25 26.23
N ILE A 221 26.49 -6.95 27.06
CA ILE A 221 25.07 -7.08 26.67
C ILE A 221 24.74 -6.20 25.45
N GLY A 222 25.27 -4.97 25.40
CA GLY A 222 25.06 -4.07 24.27
C GLY A 222 25.61 -4.61 22.94
N ILE A 223 26.78 -5.24 22.96
CA ILE A 223 27.41 -5.87 21.79
C ILE A 223 26.58 -7.06 21.30
N GLU A 224 26.13 -7.93 22.20
CA GLU A 224 25.30 -9.09 21.86
C GLU A 224 23.98 -8.67 21.21
N VAL A 225 23.28 -7.69 21.81
CA VAL A 225 22.03 -7.15 21.26
C VAL A 225 22.25 -6.52 19.88
N SER A 226 23.32 -5.73 19.73
CA SER A 226 23.65 -5.11 18.44
C SER A 226 24.03 -6.16 17.37
N GLY A 227 24.69 -7.25 17.76
CA GLY A 227 24.96 -8.40 16.89
C GLY A 227 23.68 -9.09 16.40
N VAL A 228 22.70 -9.31 17.28
CA VAL A 228 21.39 -9.86 16.91
C VAL A 228 20.66 -8.93 15.93
N ILE A 229 20.65 -7.62 16.19
CA ILE A 229 20.03 -6.64 15.28
C ILE A 229 20.72 -6.66 13.91
N LEU A 230 22.05 -6.73 13.86
CA LEU A 230 22.79 -6.83 12.62
C LEU A 230 22.45 -8.11 11.84
N LEU A 231 22.31 -9.25 12.51
CA LEU A 231 21.89 -10.51 11.87
C LEU A 231 20.48 -10.40 11.27
N LEU A 232 19.55 -9.75 11.97
CA LEU A 232 18.21 -9.49 11.43
C LEU A 232 18.26 -8.60 10.19
N ILE A 233 19.07 -7.53 10.21
CA ILE A 233 19.28 -6.66 9.04
C ILE A 233 19.86 -7.45 7.87
N LEU A 234 20.87 -8.30 8.11
CA LEU A 234 21.48 -9.14 7.08
C LEU A 234 20.50 -10.18 6.52
N ALA A 235 19.64 -10.76 7.34
CA ALA A 235 18.60 -11.69 6.91
C ALA A 235 17.58 -11.00 6.00
N VAL A 236 17.12 -9.81 6.39
CA VAL A 236 16.22 -8.97 5.57
C VAL A 236 16.93 -8.58 4.27
N PHE A 237 18.18 -8.13 4.33
CA PHE A 237 18.99 -7.79 3.16
C PHE A 237 19.13 -8.98 2.19
N ALA A 238 19.38 -10.19 2.70
CA ALA A 238 19.44 -11.40 1.89
C ALA A 238 18.10 -11.75 1.25
N LEU A 239 16.97 -11.55 1.95
CA LEU A 239 15.63 -11.72 1.39
C LEU A 239 15.37 -10.72 0.27
N TYR A 240 15.66 -9.44 0.48
CA TYR A 240 15.55 -8.39 -0.54
C TYR A 240 16.43 -8.69 -1.76
N LEU A 241 17.67 -9.15 -1.55
CA LEU A 241 18.55 -9.60 -2.63
C LEU A 241 17.95 -10.75 -3.45
N ARG A 242 17.36 -11.75 -2.78
CA ARG A 242 16.70 -12.87 -3.46
C ARG A 242 15.55 -12.38 -4.33
N LEU A 243 14.73 -11.46 -3.82
CA LEU A 243 13.60 -10.90 -4.55
C LEU A 243 14.06 -10.00 -5.71
N TYR A 244 15.08 -9.17 -5.49
CA TYR A 244 15.73 -8.36 -6.53
C TYR A 244 16.23 -9.23 -7.69
N ARG A 245 16.92 -10.35 -7.39
CA ARG A 245 17.36 -11.30 -8.41
C ARG A 245 16.20 -12.03 -9.09
N LYS A 246 15.11 -12.32 -8.37
CA LYS A 246 13.90 -12.92 -8.98
C LYS A 246 13.31 -11.98 -10.03
N ILE A 247 13.11 -10.71 -9.70
CA ILE A 247 12.56 -9.70 -10.62
C ILE A 247 13.53 -9.44 -11.78
N GLY A 248 14.84 -9.36 -11.52
CA GLY A 248 15.85 -9.20 -12.57
C GLY A 248 15.79 -10.30 -13.63
N ARG A 249 15.65 -11.57 -13.20
CA ARG A 249 15.47 -12.71 -14.13
C ARG A 249 14.18 -12.60 -14.94
N LYS A 250 13.04 -12.29 -14.30
CA LYS A 250 11.76 -12.09 -15.01
C LYS A 250 11.86 -10.95 -16.04
N LEU A 251 12.55 -9.86 -15.71
CA LEU A 251 12.79 -8.75 -16.64
C LEU A 251 13.64 -9.20 -17.84
N GLU A 252 14.70 -9.96 -17.62
CA GLU A 252 15.53 -10.50 -18.72
C GLU A 252 14.75 -11.43 -19.64
N GLU A 253 13.88 -12.28 -19.09
CA GLU A 253 12.98 -13.16 -19.85
C GLU A 253 12.03 -12.33 -20.73
N LEU A 254 11.40 -11.28 -20.17
CA LEU A 254 10.49 -10.41 -20.91
C LEU A 254 11.16 -9.59 -22.01
N VAL A 255 12.45 -9.25 -21.85
CA VAL A 255 13.22 -8.48 -22.83
C VAL A 255 13.76 -9.36 -23.97
N LYS A 256 14.00 -10.65 -23.73
CA LYS A 256 14.56 -11.59 -24.74
C LYS A 256 13.53 -12.11 -25.74
N HIS A 257 12.28 -12.25 -25.33
CA HIS A 257 11.17 -12.72 -26.17
C HIS A 257 10.48 -11.57 -26.89
#